data_AF-T1BM96-F1
#
_entry.id   AF-T1BM96-F1
#
_cell.length_a   1.000
_cell.length_b   1.000
_cell.length_c   1.000
_cell.angle_alpha   90.00
_cell.angle_beta   90.00
_cell.angle_gamma   90.00
#
_symmetry.space_group_name_H-M   'P 1'
#
loop_
_entity.id
_entity.type
_entity.pdbx_description
1 polymer ?
#
loop_
_entity_poly.entity_id
_entity_poly.type
_entity_poly.pdbx_seq_one_letter_code
_entity_poly.pdbx_strand_id
1 'polypeptide(L)'
;LLAIFGRNLLDDDTQSAGFDALLEYRDHKPFECVGEGAEARAAMAALARRPEWREDALVARFRSEILPQLDAGALALEPWLAPAGAHAVPARLRAALDFLRS
;
A
#
# COMPACT_ATOMS: atom_id res chain seq x y z
N LEU A 1 5.42 13.09 3.58
CA LEU A 1 4.72 13.48 2.33
C LEU A 1 5.12 14.87 1.87
N LEU A 2 4.95 15.89 2.72
CA LEU A 2 5.34 17.28 2.41
C LEU A 2 6.80 17.44 1.95
N ALA A 3 7.75 16.77 2.62
CA ALA A 3 9.17 16.85 2.23
C ALA A 3 9.51 16.15 0.91
N ILE A 4 8.66 15.24 0.41
CA ILE A 4 8.91 14.47 -0.82
C ILE A 4 8.17 15.10 -2.00
N PHE A 5 6.90 15.46 -1.78
CA PHE A 5 5.98 15.91 -2.84
C PHE A 5 5.60 17.39 -2.74
N GLY A 6 6.06 18.11 -1.71
CA GLY A 6 5.66 19.49 -1.44
C GLY A 6 4.24 19.64 -0.88
N ARG A 7 3.45 18.56 -0.82
CA ARG A 7 2.08 18.52 -0.30
C ARG A 7 1.74 17.19 0.38
N ASN A 8 0.66 17.15 1.14
CA ASN A 8 0.11 15.92 1.69
C ASN A 8 -0.83 15.27 0.67
N LEU A 9 -0.37 14.21 -0.01
CA LEU A 9 -1.20 13.52 -1.02
C LEU A 9 -2.36 12.72 -0.41
N LEU A 10 -2.29 12.36 0.87
CA LEU A 10 -3.40 11.68 1.55
C LEU A 10 -4.55 12.64 1.84
N ASP A 11 -4.26 13.95 1.87
CA ASP A 11 -5.23 15.03 2.10
C ASP A 11 -5.58 15.80 0.81
N ASP A 12 -5.29 15.21 -0.35
CA ASP A 12 -5.57 15.78 -1.67
C ASP A 12 -6.70 14.96 -2.34
N ASP A 13 -7.94 15.44 -2.24
CA ASP A 13 -9.13 14.75 -2.74
C ASP A 13 -9.11 14.51 -4.26
N THR A 14 -8.40 15.38 -5.00
CA THR A 14 -8.20 15.25 -6.45
C THR A 14 -7.48 13.95 -6.83
N GLN A 15 -6.78 13.32 -5.88
CA GLN A 15 -6.06 12.07 -6.08
C GLN A 15 -6.93 10.81 -5.89
N SER A 16 -8.23 10.96 -5.59
CA SER A 16 -9.14 9.85 -5.30
C SER A 16 -9.12 8.75 -6.36
N ALA A 17 -9.14 9.09 -7.65
CA ALA A 17 -9.14 8.11 -8.74
C ALA A 17 -7.85 7.27 -8.75
N GLY A 18 -6.70 7.89 -8.48
CA GLY A 18 -5.43 7.16 -8.41
C GLY A 18 -5.38 6.19 -7.22
N PHE A 19 -5.90 6.61 -6.07
CA PHE A 19 -5.99 5.73 -4.90
C PHE A 19 -7.03 4.61 -5.10
N ASP A 20 -8.16 4.88 -5.75
CA ASP A 20 -9.15 3.85 -6.10
C ASP A 20 -8.52 2.77 -6.99
N ALA A 21 -7.75 3.16 -8.00
CA ALA A 21 -7.02 2.23 -8.86
C ALA A 21 -5.95 1.42 -8.11
N LEU A 22 -5.23 2.02 -7.14
CA LEU A 22 -4.27 1.32 -6.27
C LEU A 22 -4.95 0.31 -5.35
N LEU A 23 -6.14 0.64 -4.85
CA LEU A 23 -6.94 -0.22 -3.98
C LEU A 23 -7.74 -1.27 -4.75
N GLU A 24 -7.66 -1.27 -6.09
CA GLU A 24 -8.51 -2.06 -6.98
C GLU A 24 -10.01 -1.87 -6.68
N TYR A 25 -10.37 -0.66 -6.27
CA TYR A 25 -11.71 -0.28 -5.92
C TYR A 25 -12.37 0.39 -7.13
N ARG A 26 -13.28 -0.33 -7.81
CA ARG A 26 -14.00 0.10 -9.03
C ARG A 26 -13.14 0.38 -10.26
N ASP A 27 -11.84 0.52 -10.09
CA ASP A 27 -10.86 0.73 -11.14
C ASP A 27 -9.62 -0.13 -10.85
N HIS A 28 -8.77 -0.32 -11.86
CA HIS A 28 -7.55 -1.12 -11.75
C HIS A 28 -6.35 -0.35 -12.27
N LYS A 29 -5.22 -0.47 -11.58
CA LYS A 29 -3.95 0.10 -12.04
C LYS A 29 -3.61 -0.38 -13.47
N PRO A 30 -3.10 0.50 -14.34
CA PRO A 30 -2.79 0.14 -15.73
C PRO A 30 -1.57 -0.79 -15.86
N PHE A 31 -0.74 -0.89 -14.82
CA PHE A 31 0.42 -1.79 -14.76
C PHE A 31 0.52 -2.44 -13.38
N GLU A 32 0.79 -3.74 -13.33
CA GLU A 32 0.79 -4.51 -12.08
C GLU A 32 2.17 -4.58 -11.38
N CYS A 33 3.17 -3.85 -11.88
CA CYS A 33 4.58 -4.11 -11.59
C CYS A 33 5.07 -3.87 -10.14
N VAL A 34 4.26 -3.24 -9.27
CA VAL A 34 4.62 -2.97 -7.86
C VAL A 34 3.38 -3.11 -6.98
N GLY A 35 3.48 -3.92 -5.91
CA GLY A 35 2.50 -4.10 -4.83
C GLY A 35 1.15 -4.68 -5.26
N GLU A 36 0.44 -5.34 -4.34
CA GLU A 36 -0.91 -5.89 -4.60
C GLU A 36 -2.01 -4.93 -4.12
N GLY A 37 -3.21 -4.96 -4.73
CA GLY A 37 -4.34 -4.17 -4.22
C GLY A 37 -4.72 -4.55 -2.78
N ALA A 38 -4.53 -5.82 -2.41
CA ALA A 38 -4.72 -6.28 -1.03
C ALA A 38 -3.71 -5.66 -0.05
N GLU A 39 -2.44 -5.52 -0.47
CA GLU A 39 -1.40 -4.81 0.28
C GLU A 39 -1.79 -3.34 0.49
N ALA A 40 -2.25 -2.66 -0.57
CA ALA A 40 -2.68 -1.27 -0.50
C ALA A 40 -3.87 -1.07 0.45
N ARG A 41 -4.84 -2.00 0.42
CA ARG A 41 -5.99 -1.99 1.34
C ARG A 41 -5.56 -2.21 2.80
N ALA A 42 -4.64 -3.13 3.06
CA ALA A 42 -4.07 -3.34 4.39
C ALA A 42 -3.32 -2.09 4.90
N ALA A 43 -2.57 -1.42 4.02
CA ALA A 43 -1.89 -0.17 4.35
C ALA A 43 -2.87 0.97 4.69
N MET A 44 -3.91 1.19 3.88
CA MET A 44 -4.95 2.19 4.16
C MET A 44 -5.72 1.88 5.45
N ALA A 45 -6.00 0.61 5.72
CA ALA A 45 -6.61 0.18 6.98
C ALA A 45 -5.71 0.48 8.20
N ALA A 46 -4.39 0.37 8.06
CA ALA A 46 -3.45 0.76 9.11
C ALA A 46 -3.42 2.28 9.33
N LEU A 47 -3.41 3.09 8.26
CA LEU A 47 -3.50 4.55 8.33
C LEU A 47 -4.79 5.01 9.02
N ALA A 48 -5.93 4.37 8.70
CA ALA A 48 -7.23 4.66 9.29
C ALA A 48 -7.27 4.56 10.83
N ARG A 49 -6.35 3.80 11.46
CA ARG A 49 -6.26 3.68 12.91
C ARG A 49 -5.42 4.77 13.57
N ARG A 50 -4.60 5.49 12.81
CA ARG A 50 -3.60 6.45 13.33
C ARG A 50 -4.18 7.87 13.42
N PRO A 51 -4.22 8.52 14.60
CA PRO A 51 -4.75 9.88 14.76
C PRO A 51 -4.19 10.91 13.77
N GLU A 52 -2.92 10.80 13.45
CA GLU A 52 -2.18 11.71 12.58
C GLU A 52 -2.51 11.58 11.08
N TRP A 53 -3.21 10.52 10.67
CA TRP A 53 -3.55 10.25 9.26
C TRP A 53 -5.03 10.00 9.02
N ARG A 54 -5.79 9.59 10.06
CA ARG A 54 -7.17 9.12 9.88
C ARG A 54 -8.11 10.18 9.31
N GLU A 55 -7.85 11.46 9.56
CA GLU A 55 -8.69 12.57 9.13
C GLU A 55 -8.27 13.16 7.79
N ASP A 56 -7.15 12.73 7.22
CA ASP A 56 -6.76 13.14 5.87
C ASP A 56 -7.83 12.68 4.86
N ALA A 57 -8.18 13.56 3.91
CA ALA A 57 -9.33 13.41 3.03
C ALA A 57 -9.52 12.00 2.45
N LEU A 58 -8.48 11.39 1.90
CA LEU A 58 -8.56 10.06 1.28
C LEU A 58 -8.64 8.93 2.30
N VAL A 59 -8.03 9.09 3.47
CA VAL A 59 -8.08 8.09 4.55
C VAL A 59 -9.45 8.10 5.21
N ALA A 60 -10.01 9.29 5.44
CA ALA A 60 -11.37 9.45 5.94
C ALA A 60 -12.39 8.84 4.97
N ARG A 61 -12.27 9.14 3.67
CA ARG A 61 -13.09 8.54 2.61
C ARG A 61 -12.95 7.02 2.57
N PHE A 62 -11.73 6.49 2.60
CA PHE A 62 -11.51 5.04 2.65
C PHE A 62 -12.23 4.40 3.84
N ARG A 63 -12.15 5.03 5.03
CA ARG A 63 -12.78 4.56 6.27
C ARG A 63 -14.30 4.49 6.18
N SER A 64 -14.93 5.48 5.53
CA SER A 64 -16.38 5.57 5.43
C SER A 64 -16.94 4.75 4.28
N GLU A 65 -16.27 4.71 3.13
CA GLU A 65 -16.81 4.15 1.90
C GLU A 65 -16.30 2.74 1.61
N ILE A 66 -15.01 2.49 1.78
CA ILE A 66 -14.35 1.28 1.27
C ILE A 66 -14.18 0.24 2.37
N LEU A 67 -13.64 0.64 3.52
CA LEU A 67 -13.33 -0.24 4.64
C LEU A 67 -14.51 -1.12 5.11
N PRO A 68 -15.77 -0.63 5.20
CA PRO A 68 -16.91 -1.47 5.61
C PRO A 68 -17.24 -2.62 4.65
N GLN A 69 -16.71 -2.58 3.42
CA GLN A 69 -16.95 -3.58 2.38
C GLN A 69 -15.87 -4.68 2.35
N LEU A 70 -14.81 -4.53 3.15
CA LEU A 70 -13.65 -5.42 3.12
C LEU A 70 -13.72 -6.46 4.24
N ASP A 71 -13.15 -7.64 3.99
CA ASP A 71 -12.92 -8.63 5.03
C ASP A 71 -11.83 -8.15 5.98
N ALA A 72 -12.17 -7.96 7.26
CA ALA A 72 -11.23 -7.57 8.29
C ALA A 72 -10.06 -8.56 8.46
N GLY A 73 -10.28 -9.85 8.18
CA GLY A 73 -9.24 -10.89 8.23
C GLY A 73 -8.13 -10.68 7.20
N ALA A 74 -8.42 -10.02 6.08
CA ALA A 74 -7.47 -9.74 5.01
C ALA A 74 -6.69 -8.42 5.20
N LEU A 75 -6.95 -7.66 6.26
CA LEU A 75 -6.39 -6.32 6.48
C LEU A 75 -5.24 -6.27 7.50
N ALA A 76 -4.74 -7.42 7.94
CA ALA A 76 -3.51 -7.49 8.72
C ALA A 76 -2.34 -6.95 7.90
N LEU A 77 -1.55 -6.03 8.46
CA LEU A 77 -0.44 -5.40 7.74
C LEU A 77 0.84 -6.24 7.85
N GLU A 78 1.02 -6.91 8.97
CA GLU A 78 2.22 -7.67 9.35
C GLU A 78 2.65 -8.70 8.29
N PRO A 79 1.74 -9.47 7.66
CA PRO A 79 2.13 -10.42 6.61
C PRO A 79 2.76 -9.76 5.38
N TRP A 80 2.33 -8.54 5.04
CA TRP A 80 2.81 -7.80 3.88
C TRP A 80 4.19 -7.16 4.07
N LEU A 81 4.62 -6.99 5.33
CA LEU A 81 5.92 -6.43 5.67
C LEU A 81 7.02 -7.49 5.72
N ALA A 82 6.65 -8.77 5.72
CA ALA A 82 7.60 -9.87 5.65
C ALA A 82 8.09 -10.05 4.21
N PRO A 83 9.41 -10.18 3.96
CA PRO A 83 9.91 -10.56 2.66
C PRO A 83 9.28 -11.89 2.22
N ALA A 84 8.57 -11.87 1.10
CA ALA A 84 7.86 -13.03 0.57
C ALA A 84 8.44 -13.47 -0.78
N GLY A 85 8.45 -14.79 -1.00
CA GLY A 85 8.78 -15.41 -2.28
C GLY A 85 10.27 -15.65 -2.56
N ALA A 86 10.54 -16.52 -3.52
CA ALA A 86 11.87 -16.70 -4.05
C ALA A 86 12.23 -15.50 -4.93
N HIS A 87 13.19 -14.69 -4.48
CA HIS A 87 13.81 -13.69 -5.34
C HIS A 87 14.34 -14.34 -6.63
N ALA A 88 13.95 -13.79 -7.79
CA ALA A 88 14.29 -14.26 -9.14
C ALA A 88 15.76 -14.01 -9.52
N VAL A 89 16.65 -14.07 -8.54
CA VAL A 89 18.07 -13.78 -8.71
C VAL A 89 18.72 -14.99 -9.39
N PRO A 90 19.38 -14.79 -10.54
CA PRO A 90 20.14 -15.84 -11.21
C PRO A 90 21.16 -16.49 -10.28
N ALA A 91 21.32 -17.82 -10.36
CA ALA A 91 22.22 -18.58 -9.49
C ALA A 91 23.66 -18.02 -9.45
N ARG A 92 24.16 -17.50 -10.58
CA ARG A 92 25.50 -16.89 -10.69
C ARG A 92 25.73 -15.67 -9.80
N LEU A 93 24.66 -15.02 -9.32
CA LEU A 93 24.73 -13.84 -8.47
C LEU A 93 24.47 -14.15 -6.98
N ARG A 94 24.25 -15.42 -6.63
CA ARG A 94 23.88 -15.82 -5.26
C ARG A 94 24.99 -15.50 -4.24
N ALA A 95 26.25 -15.79 -4.59
CA ALA A 95 27.39 -15.47 -3.73
C ALA A 95 27.54 -13.96 -3.46
N ALA A 96 27.21 -13.10 -4.43
CA ALA A 96 27.23 -11.65 -4.24
C ALA A 96 26.11 -11.17 -3.30
N LEU A 97 24.93 -11.81 -3.36
CA LEU A 97 23.84 -11.51 -2.43
C LEU A 97 24.14 -11.98 -1.01
N ASP A 98 24.75 -13.15 -0.86
CA ASP A 98 25.11 -13.69 0.44
C ASP A 98 26.15 -12.79 1.12
N PHE A 99 27.10 -12.25 0.35
CA PHE A 99 28.06 -11.25 0.82
C PHE A 99 27.42 -9.92 1.27
N LEU A 100 26.34 -9.45 0.61
CA LEU A 100 25.66 -8.21 0.98
C LEU A 100 24.76 -8.36 2.22
N ARG A 101 24.48 -9.58 2.65
CA ARG A 101 23.62 -9.90 3.80
C ARG A 101 24.42 -10.22 5.09
N SER A 102 25.73 -10.38 4.99
CA SER A 102 26.66 -10.56 6.11
C SER A 102 27.20 -9.23 6.63
#